data_AF-A0A8D2Q5L3-F1
#
_entry.id   AF-A0A8D2Q5L3-F1
#
_cell.length_a   1.000
_cell.length_b   1.000
_cell.length_c   1.000
_cell.angle_alpha   90.00
_cell.angle_beta   90.00
_cell.angle_gamma   90.00
#
_symmetry.space_group_name_H-M   'P 1'
#
loop_
_entity.id
_entity.type
_entity.pdbx_description
1 polymer ?
#
loop_
_entity_poly.entity_id
_entity_poly.type
_entity_poly.pdbx_seq_one_letter_code
_entity_poly.pdbx_strand_id
1 'polypeptide(L)'
;LEQSCYFCSSRLDSRNKHMDKVHIVLGKKSCDLDSLISALTYAYYLEKVSPPNILCLPVVNVSRREFCYHTETRFILEELNIPESLHVFRDEINLYQLNNEGKLSLTLVNSSALTSEDKSLESAIVRVIGPEEQCDGNLELLESASSLVAKELLQKAPELITRQLAHLLRGSILFQAMAMDPERITEAQEEVLSSLEKKFPELPPREDIITILREAQFHADGLRIEEAVLKDLKEVSDGVIKVAVSTVYMNLEVRRNQTRMGF
;
A
#
# COMPACT_ATOMS: atom_id res chain seq x y z
N LEU A 1 -15.37 -5.45 2.42
CA LEU A 1 -13.97 -5.89 2.62
C LEU A 1 -13.69 -6.40 4.02
N GLU A 2 -14.27 -5.81 5.06
CA GLU A 2 -14.16 -6.30 6.45
C GLU A 2 -14.45 -7.81 6.57
N GLN A 3 -15.53 -8.30 5.95
CA GLN A 3 -15.81 -9.73 5.92
C GLN A 3 -14.70 -10.54 5.24
N SER A 4 -14.04 -10.03 4.20
CA SER A 4 -12.94 -10.73 3.52
C SER A 4 -11.64 -10.67 4.31
N CYS A 5 -11.28 -9.55 4.94
CA CYS A 5 -10.10 -9.45 5.79
C CYS A 5 -10.29 -10.25 7.10
N TYR A 6 -11.49 -10.20 7.70
CA TYR A 6 -11.89 -11.06 8.81
C TYR A 6 -11.90 -12.54 8.42
N PHE A 7 -12.36 -12.86 7.21
CA PHE A 7 -12.35 -14.22 6.69
C PHE A 7 -10.92 -14.73 6.40
N CYS A 8 -10.01 -13.87 5.97
CA CYS A 8 -8.59 -14.19 5.81
C CYS A 8 -7.92 -14.48 7.16
N SER A 9 -8.09 -13.58 8.14
CA SER A 9 -7.55 -13.74 9.50
C SER A 9 -8.14 -14.96 10.22
N SER A 10 -9.46 -15.16 10.18
CA SER A 10 -10.10 -16.34 10.80
C SER A 10 -9.75 -17.67 10.12
N ARG A 11 -9.39 -17.68 8.83
CA ARG A 11 -8.94 -18.90 8.11
C ARG A 11 -7.51 -19.32 8.47
N LEU A 12 -6.64 -18.39 8.86
CA LEU A 12 -5.31 -18.73 9.41
C LEU A 12 -5.44 -19.62 10.66
N ASP A 13 -6.41 -19.32 11.52
CA ASP A 13 -6.63 -20.08 12.76
C ASP A 13 -7.46 -21.36 12.59
N SER A 14 -8.40 -21.39 11.64
CA SER A 14 -9.44 -22.44 11.58
C SER A 14 -9.26 -23.57 10.56
N ARG A 15 -8.21 -23.56 9.71
CA ARG A 15 -8.05 -24.56 8.61
C ARG A 15 -6.65 -25.13 8.39
N ASN A 16 -5.84 -25.27 9.43
CA ASN A 16 -4.49 -25.85 9.35
C ASN A 16 -4.39 -27.34 8.90
N LYS A 17 -5.46 -27.98 8.41
CA LYS A 17 -5.46 -29.41 8.02
C LYS A 17 -5.80 -29.72 6.55
N HIS A 18 -6.17 -28.75 5.71
CA HIS A 18 -6.60 -29.02 4.31
C HIS A 18 -6.19 -27.96 3.26
N MET A 19 -5.23 -27.07 3.54
CA MET A 19 -4.78 -26.07 2.56
C MET A 19 -3.53 -26.58 1.83
N ASP A 20 -3.60 -26.68 0.50
CA ASP A 20 -2.50 -27.22 -0.32
C ASP A 20 -1.48 -26.14 -0.68
N LYS A 21 -1.93 -24.89 -0.85
CA LYS A 21 -1.10 -23.74 -1.20
C LYS A 21 -1.57 -22.47 -0.53
N VAL A 22 -0.63 -21.55 -0.33
CA VAL A 22 -0.86 -20.21 0.20
C VAL A 22 -0.33 -19.20 -0.83
N HIS A 23 -1.23 -18.37 -1.34
CA HIS A 23 -0.91 -17.28 -2.26
C HIS A 23 -0.87 -15.97 -1.47
N ILE A 24 0.32 -15.40 -1.33
CA ILE A 24 0.54 -14.15 -0.63
C ILE A 24 0.64 -13.01 -1.64
N VAL A 25 -0.08 -11.93 -1.39
CA VAL A 25 0.08 -10.65 -2.10
C VAL A 25 0.86 -9.71 -1.19
N LEU A 26 2.06 -9.33 -1.63
CA LEU A 26 3.03 -8.60 -0.81
C LEU A 26 3.34 -7.23 -1.43
N GLY A 27 3.10 -6.17 -0.66
CA GLY A 27 3.43 -4.79 -1.04
C GLY A 27 4.91 -4.42 -0.80
N LYS A 28 5.27 -3.16 -1.09
CA LYS A 28 6.59 -2.60 -0.73
C LYS A 28 6.79 -2.53 0.79
N LYS A 29 8.06 -2.57 1.21
CA LYS A 29 8.47 -2.32 2.61
C LYS A 29 8.20 -0.90 3.09
N SER A 30 8.02 0.07 2.19
CA SER A 30 7.57 1.43 2.53
C SER A 30 6.17 1.47 3.15
N CYS A 31 5.36 0.42 2.93
CA CYS A 31 3.99 0.30 3.44
C CYS A 31 3.15 1.59 3.20
N ASP A 32 3.31 2.19 2.03
CA ASP A 32 2.46 3.28 1.57
C ASP A 32 1.03 2.77 1.30
N LEU A 33 0.09 3.72 1.28
CA LEU A 33 -1.32 3.44 1.05
C LEU A 33 -1.54 2.67 -0.25
N ASP A 34 -0.83 3.03 -1.32
CA ASP A 34 -0.96 2.40 -2.63
C ASP A 34 -0.60 0.92 -2.61
N SER A 35 0.50 0.57 -1.96
CA SER A 35 0.93 -0.82 -1.77
C SER A 35 -0.08 -1.62 -0.94
N LEU A 36 -0.64 -1.01 0.10
CA LEU A 36 -1.60 -1.68 0.98
C LEU A 36 -2.95 -1.93 0.28
N ILE A 37 -3.53 -0.89 -0.32
CA ILE A 37 -4.83 -0.98 -0.99
C ILE A 37 -4.74 -1.89 -2.21
N SER A 38 -3.66 -1.82 -2.99
CA SER A 38 -3.43 -2.74 -4.11
C SER A 38 -3.27 -4.20 -3.64
N ALA A 39 -2.54 -4.44 -2.54
CA ALA A 39 -2.38 -5.79 -1.99
C ALA A 39 -3.70 -6.37 -1.48
N LEU A 40 -4.44 -5.61 -0.68
CA LEU A 40 -5.76 -5.98 -0.16
C LEU A 40 -6.73 -6.29 -1.29
N THR A 41 -6.80 -5.41 -2.30
CA THR A 41 -7.69 -5.56 -3.45
C THR A 41 -7.34 -6.80 -4.26
N TYR A 42 -6.07 -7.00 -4.57
CA TYR A 42 -5.65 -8.11 -5.40
C TYR A 42 -5.78 -9.45 -4.69
N ALA A 43 -5.48 -9.51 -3.39
CA ALA A 43 -5.72 -10.70 -2.58
C ALA A 43 -7.21 -11.06 -2.52
N TYR A 44 -8.08 -10.05 -2.38
CA TYR A 44 -9.52 -10.25 -2.45
C TYR A 44 -9.98 -10.81 -3.80
N TYR A 45 -9.45 -10.27 -4.91
CA TYR A 45 -9.71 -10.81 -6.24
C TYR A 45 -9.27 -12.27 -6.35
N LEU A 46 -8.04 -12.58 -5.93
CA LEU A 46 -7.50 -13.94 -5.96
C LEU A 46 -8.33 -14.91 -5.12
N GLU A 47 -8.78 -14.52 -3.93
CA GLU A 47 -9.65 -15.35 -3.07
C GLU A 47 -10.98 -15.71 -3.75
N LYS A 48 -11.47 -14.85 -4.66
CA LYS A 48 -12.74 -15.08 -5.39
C LYS A 48 -12.58 -15.93 -6.64
N VAL A 49 -11.41 -15.89 -7.28
CA VAL A 49 -11.17 -16.59 -8.55
C VAL A 49 -10.32 -17.85 -8.41
N SER A 50 -9.65 -18.03 -7.27
CA SER A 50 -8.79 -19.19 -7.02
C SER A 50 -9.58 -20.40 -6.52
N PRO A 51 -9.08 -21.62 -6.77
CA PRO A 51 -9.62 -22.85 -6.18
C PRO A 51 -9.72 -22.79 -4.64
N PRO A 52 -10.73 -23.45 -4.03
CA PRO A 52 -11.01 -23.36 -2.60
C PRO A 52 -9.93 -23.95 -1.68
N ASN A 53 -8.96 -24.68 -2.24
CA ASN A 53 -7.79 -25.24 -1.53
C ASN A 53 -6.56 -24.31 -1.54
N ILE A 54 -6.67 -23.14 -2.17
CA ILE A 54 -5.65 -22.09 -2.14
C ILE A 54 -6.13 -20.99 -1.19
N LEU A 55 -5.28 -20.64 -0.21
CA LEU A 55 -5.53 -19.50 0.67
C LEU A 55 -4.88 -18.25 0.11
N CYS A 56 -5.65 -17.22 -0.22
CA CYS A 56 -5.12 -15.96 -0.73
C CYS A 56 -5.12 -14.89 0.37
N LEU A 57 -3.94 -14.35 0.72
CA LEU A 57 -3.81 -13.37 1.80
C LEU A 57 -3.03 -12.14 1.36
N PRO A 58 -3.51 -10.93 1.70
CA PRO A 58 -2.68 -9.74 1.68
C PRO A 58 -1.76 -9.76 2.90
N VAL A 59 -0.47 -9.47 2.68
CA VAL A 59 0.51 -9.33 3.77
C VAL A 59 1.10 -7.93 3.73
N VAL A 60 1.04 -7.26 4.88
CA VAL A 60 1.68 -5.97 5.09
C VAL A 60 3.17 -6.21 5.28
N ASN A 61 4.01 -5.66 4.40
CA ASN A 61 5.44 -5.99 4.31
C ASN A 61 6.31 -5.21 5.31
N VAL A 62 5.79 -5.02 6.53
CA VAL A 62 6.50 -4.51 7.71
C VAL A 62 6.08 -5.35 8.91
N SER A 63 6.81 -5.26 10.02
CA SER A 63 6.35 -5.91 11.25
C SER A 63 5.15 -5.17 11.85
N ARG A 64 4.30 -5.87 12.63
CA ARG A 64 3.18 -5.20 13.32
C ARG A 64 3.66 -4.06 14.22
N ARG A 65 4.83 -4.22 14.84
CA ARG A 65 5.42 -3.18 15.71
C ARG A 65 5.86 -1.94 14.96
N GLU A 66 6.33 -2.09 13.71
CA GLU A 66 6.75 -0.96 12.88
C GLU A 66 5.56 -0.21 12.27
N PHE A 67 4.39 -0.84 12.19
CA PHE A 67 3.21 -0.22 11.58
C PHE A 67 2.76 1.08 12.26
N CYS A 68 3.07 1.27 13.55
CA CYS A 68 2.78 2.52 14.25
C CYS A 68 3.52 3.73 13.65
N TYR A 69 4.62 3.53 12.93
CA TYR A 69 5.37 4.59 12.26
C TYR A 69 4.75 5.00 10.91
N HIS A 70 3.79 4.23 10.39
CA HIS A 70 3.06 4.55 9.16
C HIS A 70 1.76 5.31 9.48
N THR A 71 1.88 6.41 10.23
CA THR A 71 0.77 7.21 10.79
C THR A 71 -0.27 7.62 9.75
N GLU A 72 0.18 8.04 8.58
CA GLU A 72 -0.65 8.44 7.46
C GLU A 72 -1.47 7.27 6.90
N THR A 73 -0.82 6.14 6.58
CA THR A 73 -1.50 4.92 6.13
C THR A 73 -2.51 4.46 7.17
N ARG A 74 -2.13 4.52 8.46
CA ARG A 74 -3.00 4.11 9.55
C ARG A 74 -4.22 5.03 9.71
N PHE A 75 -4.03 6.34 9.68
CA PHE A 75 -5.12 7.31 9.72
C PHE A 75 -6.11 7.07 8.58
N ILE A 76 -5.60 6.86 7.37
CA ILE A 76 -6.46 6.61 6.21
C ILE A 76 -7.21 5.28 6.35
N LEU A 77 -6.61 4.24 6.91
CA LEU A 77 -7.33 2.99 7.20
C LEU A 77 -8.43 3.15 8.24
N GLU A 78 -8.21 3.97 9.26
CA GLU A 78 -9.20 4.30 10.27
C GLU A 78 -10.40 5.03 9.63
N GLU A 79 -10.15 6.05 8.80
CA GLU A 79 -11.19 6.75 8.03
C GLU A 79 -11.98 5.82 7.09
N LEU A 80 -11.30 4.82 6.53
CA LEU A 80 -11.89 3.83 5.63
C LEU A 80 -12.57 2.66 6.36
N ASN A 81 -12.64 2.69 7.69
CA ASN A 81 -13.17 1.64 8.55
C ASN A 81 -12.55 0.26 8.25
N ILE A 82 -11.23 0.21 8.08
CA ILE A 82 -10.48 -1.05 7.94
C ILE A 82 -9.64 -1.26 9.20
N PRO A 83 -10.09 -2.09 10.16
CA PRO A 83 -9.36 -2.25 11.40
C PRO A 83 -7.99 -2.90 11.20
N GLU A 84 -6.97 -2.37 11.90
CA GLU A 84 -5.61 -2.91 11.89
C GLU A 84 -5.56 -4.40 12.27
N SER A 85 -6.47 -4.85 13.13
CA SER A 85 -6.59 -6.25 13.57
C SER A 85 -6.91 -7.23 12.45
N LEU A 86 -7.37 -6.76 11.28
CA LEU A 86 -7.66 -7.61 10.13
C LEU A 86 -6.46 -7.78 9.18
N HIS A 87 -5.36 -7.09 9.44
CA HIS A 87 -4.15 -7.15 8.63
C HIS A 87 -3.21 -8.23 9.15
N VAL A 88 -2.61 -8.99 8.22
CA VAL A 88 -1.55 -9.96 8.51
C VAL A 88 -0.22 -9.28 8.21
N PHE A 89 0.65 -9.20 9.22
CA PHE A 89 1.96 -8.56 9.10
C PHE A 89 3.06 -9.55 8.72
N ARG A 90 4.19 -9.00 8.24
CA ARG A 90 5.32 -9.78 7.75
C ARG A 90 5.88 -10.75 8.81
N ASP A 91 5.81 -10.37 10.08
CA ASP A 91 6.28 -11.14 11.24
C ASP A 91 5.26 -12.16 11.78
N GLU A 92 4.03 -12.15 11.27
CA GLU A 92 2.95 -13.06 11.67
C GLU A 92 2.85 -14.30 10.76
N ILE A 93 3.58 -14.30 9.64
CA ILE A 93 3.58 -15.39 8.67
C ILE A 93 5.00 -15.76 8.22
N ASN A 94 5.34 -17.04 8.36
CA ASN A 94 6.65 -17.54 7.97
C ASN A 94 6.69 -17.88 6.47
N LEU A 95 6.94 -16.86 5.65
CA LEU A 95 7.06 -17.02 4.19
C LEU A 95 8.17 -18.01 3.80
N TYR A 96 9.30 -18.00 4.51
CA TYR A 96 10.42 -18.91 4.21
C TYR A 96 10.05 -20.37 4.44
N GLN A 97 9.34 -20.67 5.53
CA GLN A 97 8.83 -22.01 5.80
C GLN A 97 7.83 -22.45 4.71
N LEU A 98 6.87 -21.60 4.35
CA LEU A 98 5.91 -21.90 3.28
C LEU A 98 6.59 -22.16 1.94
N ASN A 99 7.66 -21.42 1.64
CA ASN A 99 8.46 -21.61 0.44
C ASN A 99 9.23 -22.94 0.48
N ASN A 100 9.88 -23.24 1.61
CA ASN A 100 10.61 -24.50 1.80
C ASN A 100 9.70 -25.74 1.72
N GLU A 101 8.45 -25.61 2.13
CA GLU A 101 7.41 -26.64 2.00
C GLU A 101 6.82 -26.73 0.59
N GLY A 102 7.21 -25.85 -0.34
CA GLY A 102 6.68 -25.81 -1.72
C GLY A 102 5.21 -25.33 -1.81
N LYS A 103 4.71 -24.67 -0.76
CA LYS A 103 3.31 -24.23 -0.64
C LYS A 103 3.11 -22.77 -1.02
N LEU A 104 4.17 -21.97 -1.06
CA LEU A 104 4.09 -20.53 -1.28
C LEU A 104 3.91 -20.17 -2.77
N SER A 105 3.03 -19.21 -3.03
CA SER A 105 3.00 -18.42 -4.27
C SER A 105 2.96 -16.95 -3.90
N LEU A 106 3.70 -16.12 -4.62
CA LEU A 106 3.85 -14.69 -4.33
C LEU A 106 3.41 -13.83 -5.51
N THR A 107 2.57 -12.84 -5.23
CA THR A 107 2.36 -11.69 -6.11
C THR A 107 2.94 -10.46 -5.44
N LEU A 108 3.90 -9.83 -6.10
CA LEU A 108 4.44 -8.54 -5.64
C LEU A 108 3.57 -7.43 -6.20
N VAL A 109 3.17 -6.50 -5.34
CA VAL A 109 2.45 -5.28 -5.75
C VAL A 109 3.26 -4.05 -5.40
N ASN A 110 3.28 -3.08 -6.31
CA ASN A 110 4.07 -1.86 -6.24
C ASN A 110 5.59 -2.10 -6.06
N SER A 111 6.10 -3.33 -6.13
CA SER A 111 7.53 -3.66 -5.96
C SER A 111 8.03 -4.42 -7.18
N SER A 112 9.09 -3.91 -7.82
CA SER A 112 9.70 -4.53 -9.02
C SER A 112 10.58 -5.74 -8.67
N ALA A 113 11.15 -5.78 -7.46
CA ALA A 113 12.00 -6.87 -7.00
C ALA A 113 11.87 -7.09 -5.48
N LEU A 114 12.39 -8.23 -5.02
CA LEU A 114 12.61 -8.52 -3.61
C LEU A 114 13.94 -7.94 -3.15
N THR A 115 14.03 -7.60 -1.86
CA THR A 115 15.32 -7.21 -1.25
C THR A 115 16.26 -8.40 -1.13
N SER A 116 17.56 -8.16 -0.93
CA SER A 116 18.55 -9.23 -0.75
C SER A 116 18.20 -10.21 0.39
N GLU A 117 17.50 -9.73 1.42
CA GLU A 117 16.98 -10.52 2.55
C GLU A 117 15.92 -11.55 2.13
N ASP A 118 15.15 -11.25 1.09
CA ASP A 118 14.03 -12.07 0.61
C ASP A 118 14.40 -12.84 -0.67
N LYS A 119 15.67 -12.84 -1.09
CA LYS A 119 16.12 -13.47 -2.34
C LYS A 119 15.73 -14.96 -2.46
N SER A 120 15.69 -15.68 -1.35
CA SER A 120 15.26 -17.09 -1.33
C SER A 120 13.79 -17.29 -1.69
N LEU A 121 12.96 -16.24 -1.65
CA LEU A 121 11.54 -16.27 -2.01
C LEU A 121 11.30 -15.97 -3.50
N GLU A 122 12.33 -15.60 -4.29
CA GLU A 122 12.21 -15.29 -5.71
C GLU A 122 11.55 -16.45 -6.50
N SER A 123 11.87 -17.70 -6.15
CA SER A 123 11.29 -18.88 -6.79
C SER A 123 9.76 -19.01 -6.62
N ALA A 124 9.18 -18.34 -5.64
CA ALA A 124 7.74 -18.34 -5.39
C ALA A 124 7.01 -17.20 -6.10
N ILE A 125 7.70 -16.23 -6.70
CA ILE A 125 7.07 -15.11 -7.42
C ILE A 125 6.38 -15.67 -8.67
N VAL A 126 5.05 -15.60 -8.68
CA VAL A 126 4.22 -15.96 -9.84
C VAL A 126 3.76 -14.74 -10.63
N ARG A 127 3.84 -13.55 -10.02
CA ARG A 127 3.39 -12.31 -10.63
C ARG A 127 4.00 -11.07 -9.97
N VAL A 128 4.23 -10.03 -10.78
CA VAL A 128 4.56 -8.68 -10.32
C VAL A 128 3.52 -7.71 -10.92
N ILE A 129 3.00 -6.81 -10.10
CA ILE A 129 2.08 -5.74 -10.49
C ILE A 129 2.64 -4.44 -9.93
N GLY A 130 3.28 -3.67 -10.77
CA GLY A 130 3.79 -2.37 -10.41
C GLY A 130 4.00 -1.57 -11.66
N PRO A 131 4.24 -0.27 -11.52
CA PRO A 131 4.62 0.52 -12.66
C PRO A 131 5.97 0.02 -13.20
N GLU A 132 6.06 -0.14 -14.51
CA GLU A 132 7.31 -0.53 -15.15
C GLU A 132 8.34 0.60 -15.00
N GLU A 133 9.51 0.30 -14.44
CA GLU A 133 10.66 1.22 -14.51
C GLU A 133 11.12 1.29 -15.96
N GLN A 134 10.54 2.20 -16.75
CA GLN A 134 11.08 2.49 -18.08
C GLN A 134 12.45 3.18 -17.91
N CYS A 135 13.52 2.44 -18.20
CA CYS A 135 14.90 2.94 -18.29
C CYS A 135 15.17 3.72 -19.59
N ASP A 136 14.20 4.48 -20.09
CA ASP A 136 14.43 5.47 -21.13
C ASP A 136 14.11 6.83 -20.52
N GLY A 137 14.99 7.83 -20.70
CA GLY A 137 14.95 9.14 -20.04
C GLY A 137 13.69 10.00 -20.26
N ASN A 138 12.61 9.43 -20.77
CA ASN A 138 11.27 9.97 -20.70
C ASN A 138 10.67 9.58 -19.34
N LEU A 139 10.53 10.58 -18.48
CA LEU A 139 9.78 10.49 -17.22
C LEU A 139 8.29 10.30 -17.52
N GLU A 140 7.90 9.19 -18.15
CA GLU A 140 6.50 8.78 -18.24
C GLU A 140 5.99 8.55 -16.83
N LEU A 141 4.84 9.17 -16.55
CA LEU A 141 4.27 9.24 -15.22
C LEU A 141 4.00 7.84 -14.69
N LEU A 142 4.64 7.52 -13.57
CA LEU A 142 4.59 6.21 -12.94
C LEU A 142 3.17 5.91 -12.45
N GLU A 143 2.44 5.02 -13.13
CA GLU A 143 1.07 4.65 -12.73
C GLU A 143 1.06 4.01 -11.33
N SER A 144 0.14 4.44 -10.46
CA SER A 144 -0.06 3.81 -9.15
C SER A 144 -0.45 2.33 -9.29
N ALA A 145 0.04 1.47 -8.39
CA ALA A 145 -0.29 0.05 -8.37
C ALA A 145 -1.80 -0.19 -8.16
N SER A 146 -2.48 0.66 -7.38
CA SER A 146 -3.94 0.59 -7.21
C SER A 146 -4.69 0.86 -8.52
N SER A 147 -4.18 1.74 -9.39
CA SER A 147 -4.76 1.97 -10.72
C SER A 147 -4.62 0.72 -11.60
N LEU A 148 -3.43 0.11 -11.63
CA LEU A 148 -3.18 -1.13 -12.38
C LEU A 148 -4.09 -2.28 -11.90
N VAL A 149 -4.19 -2.47 -10.58
CA VAL A 149 -5.07 -3.48 -9.99
C VAL A 149 -6.54 -3.18 -10.29
N ALA A 150 -6.98 -1.93 -10.14
CA ALA A 150 -8.36 -1.53 -10.45
C ALA A 150 -8.71 -1.78 -11.92
N LYS A 151 -7.82 -1.41 -12.85
CA LYS A 151 -7.96 -1.65 -14.29
C LYS A 151 -8.12 -3.14 -14.59
N GLU A 152 -7.31 -4.00 -13.98
CA GLU A 152 -7.42 -5.44 -14.15
C GLU A 152 -8.76 -5.98 -13.62
N LEU A 153 -9.21 -5.56 -12.43
CA LEU A 153 -10.50 -5.99 -11.88
C LEU A 153 -11.68 -5.50 -12.74
N LEU A 154 -11.64 -4.25 -13.22
CA LEU A 154 -12.66 -3.69 -14.11
C LEU A 154 -12.79 -4.50 -15.41
N GLN A 155 -11.68 -5.05 -15.92
CA GLN A 155 -11.66 -5.85 -17.14
C GLN A 155 -12.06 -7.32 -16.89
N LYS A 156 -11.54 -7.94 -15.84
CA LYS A 156 -11.63 -9.40 -15.65
C LYS A 156 -12.81 -9.85 -14.77
N ALA A 157 -13.14 -9.07 -13.75
CA ALA A 157 -14.16 -9.42 -12.78
C ALA A 157 -14.81 -8.15 -12.22
N PRO A 158 -15.43 -7.31 -13.08
CA PRO A 158 -16.00 -6.04 -12.66
C PRO A 158 -17.02 -6.20 -11.54
N GLU A 159 -17.76 -7.31 -11.51
CA GLU A 159 -18.76 -7.67 -10.48
C GLU A 159 -18.16 -7.80 -9.07
N LEU A 160 -16.86 -8.05 -8.94
CA LEU A 160 -16.19 -8.12 -7.63
C LEU A 160 -15.91 -6.74 -7.04
N ILE A 161 -15.90 -5.68 -7.87
CA ILE A 161 -15.74 -4.31 -7.40
C ILE A 161 -17.04 -3.92 -6.70
N THR A 162 -16.94 -3.68 -5.40
CA THR A 162 -18.03 -3.14 -4.57
C THR A 162 -17.90 -1.63 -4.43
N ARG A 163 -18.96 -0.94 -4.00
CA ARG A 163 -18.90 0.51 -3.69
C ARG A 163 -17.77 0.84 -2.71
N GLN A 164 -17.59 0.02 -1.67
CA GLN A 164 -16.51 0.18 -0.71
C GLN A 164 -15.14 0.03 -1.40
N LEU A 165 -14.95 -1.02 -2.19
CA LEU A 165 -13.68 -1.25 -2.89
C LEU A 165 -13.36 -0.14 -3.90
N ALA A 166 -14.36 0.34 -4.63
CA ALA A 166 -14.21 1.47 -5.54
C ALA A 166 -13.80 2.74 -4.79
N HIS A 167 -14.38 3.00 -3.62
CA HIS A 167 -14.00 4.14 -2.78
C HIS A 167 -12.55 4.05 -2.30
N LEU A 168 -12.10 2.86 -1.85
CA LEU A 168 -10.71 2.61 -1.43
C LEU A 168 -9.72 2.83 -2.58
N LEU A 169 -9.97 2.19 -3.72
CA LEU A 169 -9.11 2.29 -4.91
C LEU A 169 -9.02 3.74 -5.40
N ARG A 170 -10.17 4.43 -5.44
CA ARG A 170 -10.23 5.83 -5.82
C ARG A 170 -9.41 6.72 -4.88
N GLY A 171 -9.57 6.55 -3.57
CA GLY A 171 -8.78 7.29 -2.58
C GLY A 171 -7.28 7.05 -2.73
N SER A 172 -6.88 5.78 -2.93
CA SER A 172 -5.48 5.41 -3.12
C SER A 172 -4.86 6.01 -4.38
N ILE A 173 -5.57 5.96 -5.51
CA ILE A 173 -5.09 6.53 -6.79
C ILE A 173 -4.93 8.05 -6.67
N LEU A 174 -5.94 8.74 -6.11
CA LEU A 174 -5.90 10.19 -5.90
C LEU A 174 -4.79 10.59 -4.94
N PHE A 175 -4.62 9.84 -3.84
CA PHE A 175 -3.56 10.05 -2.87
C PHE A 175 -2.17 9.96 -3.51
N GLN A 176 -1.91 8.89 -4.28
CA GLN A 176 -0.63 8.69 -4.96
C GLN A 176 -0.37 9.78 -6.01
N ALA A 177 -1.39 10.21 -6.75
CA ALA A 177 -1.27 11.32 -7.70
C ALA A 177 -0.85 12.61 -6.99
N MET A 178 -1.50 12.96 -5.88
CA MET A 178 -1.16 14.15 -5.10
C MET A 178 0.26 14.13 -4.52
N ALA A 179 0.72 12.95 -4.05
CA ALA A 179 2.05 12.81 -3.47
C ALA A 179 3.18 13.00 -4.51
N MET A 180 2.92 12.67 -5.78
CA MET A 180 3.89 12.81 -6.87
C MET A 180 3.85 14.21 -7.49
N ASP A 181 2.66 14.72 -7.81
CA ASP A 181 2.38 16.10 -8.26
C ASP A 181 0.85 16.31 -8.36
N PRO A 182 0.25 17.26 -7.62
CA PRO A 182 -1.20 17.49 -7.60
C PRO A 182 -1.85 17.77 -8.97
N GLU A 183 -1.07 18.23 -9.97
CA GLU A 183 -1.57 18.50 -11.32
C GLU A 183 -1.48 17.28 -12.27
N ARG A 184 -0.96 16.13 -11.80
CA ARG A 184 -0.58 14.99 -12.67
C ARG A 184 -1.34 13.69 -12.37
N ILE A 185 -2.66 13.71 -12.59
CA ILE A 185 -3.39 12.45 -12.84
C ILE A 185 -3.13 12.05 -14.29
N THR A 186 -2.64 10.82 -14.53
CA THR A 186 -2.42 10.34 -15.91
C THR A 186 -3.75 10.08 -16.62
N GLU A 187 -3.75 10.10 -17.95
CA GLU A 187 -4.96 9.75 -18.73
C GLU A 187 -5.49 8.35 -18.37
N ALA A 188 -4.59 7.39 -18.12
CA ALA A 188 -4.95 6.05 -17.72
C ALA A 188 -5.53 5.98 -16.28
N GLN A 189 -4.99 6.77 -15.35
CA GLN A 189 -5.59 6.90 -14.01
C GLN A 189 -6.97 7.56 -14.12
N GLU A 190 -7.12 8.59 -14.94
CA GLU A 190 -8.40 9.27 -15.16
C GLU A 190 -9.46 8.33 -15.75
N GLU A 191 -9.08 7.47 -16.70
CA GLU A 191 -9.97 6.44 -17.26
C GLU A 191 -10.46 5.47 -16.17
N VAL A 192 -9.56 5.02 -15.29
CA VAL A 192 -9.89 4.12 -14.18
C VAL A 192 -10.80 4.82 -13.18
N LEU A 193 -10.45 6.04 -12.76
CA LEU A 193 -11.25 6.85 -11.83
C LEU A 193 -12.66 7.07 -12.39
N SER A 194 -12.77 7.52 -13.63
CA SER A 194 -14.03 7.73 -14.35
C SER A 194 -14.86 6.44 -14.46
N SER A 195 -14.21 5.30 -14.69
CA SER A 195 -14.88 4.00 -14.77
C SER A 195 -15.46 3.57 -13.42
N LEU A 196 -14.73 3.80 -12.32
CA LEU A 196 -15.22 3.55 -10.95
C LEU A 196 -16.40 4.46 -10.61
N GLU A 197 -16.31 5.75 -10.95
CA GLU A 197 -17.33 6.76 -10.66
C GLU A 197 -18.61 6.55 -11.48
N LYS A 198 -18.47 6.18 -12.76
CA LYS A 198 -19.60 5.80 -13.59
C LYS A 198 -20.32 4.57 -13.05
N LYS A 199 -19.58 3.61 -12.50
CA LYS A 199 -20.14 2.40 -11.91
C LYS A 199 -20.81 2.65 -10.56
N PHE A 200 -20.31 3.62 -9.80
CA PHE A 200 -20.80 3.98 -8.47
C PHE A 200 -21.02 5.50 -8.36
N PRO A 201 -22.11 6.03 -8.95
CA PRO A 201 -22.39 7.46 -8.96
C PRO A 201 -22.68 8.04 -7.56
N GLU A 202 -22.94 7.17 -6.56
CA GLU A 202 -23.15 7.56 -5.16
C GLU A 202 -21.84 7.70 -4.37
N LEU A 203 -20.69 7.57 -5.01
CA LEU A 203 -19.41 7.92 -4.39
C LEU A 203 -19.35 9.44 -4.19
N PRO A 204 -18.73 9.94 -3.10
CA PRO A 204 -18.64 11.38 -2.86
C PRO A 204 -17.82 12.07 -3.98
N PRO A 205 -17.89 13.40 -4.11
CA PRO A 205 -16.96 14.17 -4.93
C PRO A 205 -15.49 13.84 -4.67
N ARG A 206 -14.62 14.05 -5.66
CA ARG A 206 -13.17 13.79 -5.49
C ARG A 206 -12.57 14.76 -4.48
N GLU A 207 -13.04 16.00 -4.46
CA GLU A 207 -12.62 17.09 -3.59
C GLU A 207 -12.77 16.73 -2.11
N ASP A 208 -13.84 16.02 -1.74
CA ASP A 208 -14.09 15.59 -0.36
C ASP A 208 -13.00 14.62 0.09
N ILE A 209 -12.70 13.61 -0.72
CA ILE A 209 -11.61 12.65 -0.42
C ILE A 209 -10.26 13.35 -0.41
N ILE A 210 -9.99 14.20 -1.41
CA ILE A 210 -8.74 14.95 -1.50
C ILE A 210 -8.51 15.80 -0.24
N THR A 211 -9.57 16.40 0.29
CA THR A 211 -9.51 17.21 1.52
C THR A 211 -9.14 16.33 2.72
N ILE A 212 -9.84 15.20 2.91
CA ILE A 212 -9.55 14.24 4.00
C ILE A 212 -8.11 13.72 3.90
N LEU A 213 -7.66 13.36 2.70
CA LEU A 213 -6.30 12.84 2.47
C LEU A 213 -5.21 13.90 2.75
N ARG A 214 -5.46 15.16 2.40
CA ARG A 214 -4.56 16.27 2.73
C ARG A 214 -4.53 16.49 4.24
N GLU A 215 -5.67 16.49 4.90
CA GLU A 215 -5.73 16.60 6.36
C GLU A 215 -4.97 15.45 7.03
N ALA A 216 -5.13 14.21 6.54
CA ALA A 216 -4.37 13.05 6.99
C ALA A 216 -2.85 13.24 6.88
N GLN A 217 -2.38 13.78 5.74
CA GLN A 217 -0.98 14.15 5.53
C GLN A 217 -0.46 15.11 6.60
N PHE A 218 -1.25 16.14 6.94
CA PHE A 218 -0.86 17.13 7.97
C PHE A 218 -0.95 16.58 9.41
N HIS A 219 -1.85 15.65 9.70
CA HIS A 219 -2.04 15.10 11.06
C HIS A 219 -1.11 13.91 11.35
N ALA A 220 -0.59 13.26 10.31
CA ALA A 220 0.43 12.21 10.40
C ALA A 220 1.78 12.73 10.97
N ASP A 221 1.96 14.05 11.04
CA ASP A 221 3.13 14.77 11.61
C ASP A 221 3.18 14.78 13.15
N GLY A 222 2.32 14.01 13.83
CA GLY A 222 2.45 13.75 15.28
C GLY A 222 3.68 12.92 15.67
N LEU A 223 4.46 12.44 14.69
CA LEU A 223 5.73 11.73 14.87
C LEU A 223 6.80 12.67 15.44
N ARG A 224 7.64 12.15 16.34
CA ARG A 224 8.83 12.90 16.75
C ARG A 224 9.73 13.12 15.53
N ILE A 225 10.45 14.24 15.48
CA ILE A 225 11.29 14.62 14.32
C ILE A 225 12.24 13.48 13.93
N GLU A 226 12.77 12.77 14.92
CA GLU A 226 13.64 11.61 14.73
C GLU A 226 12.96 10.47 13.97
N GLU A 227 11.67 10.22 14.23
CA GLU A 227 10.87 9.18 13.58
C GLU A 227 10.48 9.61 12.15
N ALA A 228 10.15 10.89 11.97
CA ALA A 228 9.84 11.45 10.65
C ALA A 228 11.06 11.42 9.72
N VAL A 229 12.26 11.71 10.24
CA VAL A 229 13.52 11.62 9.48
C VAL A 229 13.85 10.19 9.06
N LEU A 230 13.50 9.17 9.86
CA LEU A 230 13.75 7.78 9.48
C LEU A 230 12.77 7.26 8.40
N LYS A 231 11.57 7.82 8.31
CA LYS A 231 10.49 7.35 7.42
C LYS A 231 10.84 7.40 5.92
N ASP A 232 11.43 8.49 5.44
CA ASP A 232 11.85 8.64 4.03
C ASP A 232 13.38 8.76 3.89
N LEU A 233 14.13 8.11 4.78
CA LEU A 233 15.59 8.15 4.73
C LEU A 233 16.11 7.37 3.51
N LYS A 234 16.67 8.11 2.55
CA LYS A 234 17.40 7.58 1.40
C LYS A 234 18.88 7.79 1.65
N GLU A 235 19.64 6.69 1.68
CA GLU A 235 21.09 6.72 1.87
C GLU A 235 21.84 6.52 0.55
N VAL A 236 22.88 7.33 0.33
CA VAL A 236 23.84 7.19 -0.75
C VAL A 236 25.26 7.21 -0.16
N SER A 237 26.11 6.32 -0.66
CA SER A 237 27.51 6.21 -0.24
C SER A 237 28.42 6.01 -1.44
N ASP A 238 29.56 6.71 -1.49
CA ASP A 238 30.63 6.45 -2.47
C ASP A 238 31.81 5.65 -1.86
N GLY A 239 31.67 5.19 -0.62
CA GLY A 239 32.70 4.48 0.14
C GLY A 239 33.60 5.39 1.00
N VAL A 240 33.62 6.71 0.75
CA VAL A 240 34.34 7.72 1.54
C VAL A 240 33.37 8.65 2.26
N ILE A 241 32.26 9.01 1.62
CA ILE A 241 31.22 9.87 2.16
C ILE A 241 29.89 9.12 2.13
N LYS A 242 29.17 9.15 3.27
CA LYS A 242 27.82 8.63 3.40
C LYS A 242 26.86 9.81 3.61
N VAL A 243 25.87 9.94 2.74
CA VAL A 243 24.84 10.97 2.79
C VAL A 243 23.50 10.29 3.01
N ALA A 244 22.72 10.80 3.96
CA ALA A 244 21.35 10.37 4.19
C ALA A 244 20.43 11.58 4.01
N VAL A 245 19.46 11.46 3.11
CA VAL A 245 18.47 12.50 2.81
C VAL A 245 17.11 11.99 3.23
N SER A 246 16.35 12.79 3.95
CA SER A 246 14.98 12.45 4.32
C SER A 246 14.03 13.60 3.98
N THR A 247 12.87 13.24 3.44
CA THR A 247 11.80 14.20 3.19
C THR A 247 10.86 14.21 4.39
N VAL A 248 10.72 15.36 5.04
CA VAL A 248 9.80 15.53 6.17
C VAL A 248 8.82 16.64 5.84
N TYR A 249 7.53 16.33 5.91
CA TYR A 249 6.46 17.31 5.91
C TYR A 249 6.24 17.76 7.36
N MET A 250 6.28 19.07 7.61
CA MET A 250 6.02 19.66 8.92
C MET A 250 5.70 21.15 8.76
N ASN A 251 4.92 21.72 9.69
CA ASN A 251 4.78 23.16 9.80
C ASN A 251 6.06 23.77 10.38
N LEU A 252 6.81 24.53 9.57
CA LEU A 252 7.93 25.33 10.05
C LEU A 252 7.40 26.55 10.80
N GLU A 253 7.12 26.42 12.10
CA GLU A 253 7.00 27.61 12.95
C GLU A 253 8.36 28.32 13.00
N VAL A 254 8.47 29.44 12.29
CA VAL A 254 9.57 30.38 12.49
C VAL A 254 9.41 30.97 13.88
N ARG A 255 10.18 30.49 14.86
CA ARG A 255 10.35 31.16 16.15
C ARG A 255 10.92 32.57 15.93
N ARG A 256 10.05 33.54 15.67
CA ARG A 256 10.35 34.96 15.84
C ARG A 256 9.96 35.36 17.27
N ASN A 257 10.97 35.77 18.01
CA ASN A 257 10.93 36.54 19.26
C ASN A 257 10.60 35.80 20.57
N GLN A 258 11.65 35.34 21.26
CA GLN A 258 11.82 35.68 22.68
C GLN A 258 13.25 36.18 22.91
N THR A 259 13.47 37.47 22.67
CA THR A 259 14.53 38.22 23.35
C THR A 259 13.95 39.57 23.74
N ARG A 260 13.18 39.57 24.83
CA ARG A 260 12.92 40.76 25.65
C ARG A 260 12.36 40.29 26.99
N MET A 261 13.19 40.31 28.02
CA MET A 261 13.08 41.29 29.12
C MET A 261 14.12 40.92 30.18
N GLY A 262 15.12 41.79 30.30
CA GLY A 262 16.00 41.88 31.47
C GLY A 262 16.07 43.36 31.82
N PHE A 263 15.05 43.84 32.52
CA PHE A 263 15.06 44.66 33.74
C PHE A 263 13.61 44.94 34.14
#